data_AF-A0A2S8WRS7-F1
#
_entry.id   AF-A0A2S8WRS7-F1
#
_cell.length_a   1.000
_cell.length_b   1.000
_cell.length_c   1.000
_cell.angle_alpha   90.00
_cell.angle_beta   90.00
_cell.angle_gamma   90.00
#
_symmetry.space_group_name_H-M   'P 1'
#
loop_
_entity.id
_entity.type
_entity.pdbx_description
1 polymer ?
#
loop_
_entity_poly.entity_id
_entity_poly.type
_entity_poly.pdbx_seq_one_letter_code
_entity_poly.pdbx_strand_id
1 'polypeptide(L)'
;MNSDLNLAASELSKEPLDRIVRCLAEQKYSLTRNTQGIAGFDTTIRFGDFERPAQEPHIIIRIGMEYVAAIKPNRYIPTTKESELAAAYVECGKSTGAATEYLTAIRREQQKIVDRYNAQLTELTPRIEELAKKTEKIVGG
;
A
#
# COMPACT_ATOMS: atom_id res chain seq x y z
N MET A 1 2.06 -14.01 -1.77
CA MET A 1 1.14 -13.30 -0.85
C MET A 1 0.65 -11.95 -1.37
N ASN A 2 1.46 -11.14 -2.08
CA ASN A 2 1.00 -9.82 -2.58
C ASN A 2 0.11 -9.85 -3.83
N SER A 3 0.01 -10.97 -4.57
CA SER A 3 -0.69 -10.98 -5.86
C SER A 3 -2.21 -10.89 -5.73
N ASP A 4 -2.81 -11.58 -4.76
CA ASP A 4 -4.27 -11.66 -4.62
C ASP A 4 -4.88 -10.34 -4.13
N LEU A 5 -4.21 -9.68 -3.19
CA LEU A 5 -4.59 -8.35 -2.68
C LEU A 5 -4.47 -7.28 -3.76
N ASN A 6 -3.40 -7.33 -4.56
CA ASN A 6 -3.20 -6.40 -5.66
C ASN A 6 -4.22 -6.61 -6.78
N LEU A 7 -4.56 -7.86 -7.10
CA LEU A 7 -5.56 -8.18 -8.11
C LEU A 7 -6.96 -7.73 -7.65
N ALA A 8 -7.36 -8.06 -6.42
CA ALA A 8 -8.63 -7.64 -5.86
C ALA A 8 -8.74 -6.11 -5.73
N ALA A 9 -7.68 -5.42 -5.27
CA ALA A 9 -7.66 -3.95 -5.22
C ALA A 9 -7.74 -3.31 -6.61
N SER A 10 -7.13 -3.92 -7.63
CA SER A 10 -7.19 -3.42 -9.01
C SER A 10 -8.57 -3.57 -9.65
N GLU A 11 -9.35 -4.58 -9.25
CA GLU A 11 -10.73 -4.77 -9.73
C GLU A 11 -11.73 -3.94 -8.94
N LEU A 12 -11.60 -3.89 -7.61
CA LEU A 12 -12.46 -3.14 -6.71
C LEU A 12 -12.32 -1.62 -6.87
N SER A 13 -11.21 -1.15 -7.45
CA SER A 13 -11.00 0.28 -7.71
C SER A 13 -11.56 0.77 -9.04
N LYS A 14 -12.02 -0.10 -9.95
CA LYS A 14 -12.34 0.32 -11.32
C LYS A 14 -13.43 1.39 -11.40
N GLU A 15 -14.62 1.11 -10.90
CA GLU A 15 -15.73 2.08 -10.92
C GLU A 15 -15.52 3.29 -10.00
N PRO A 16 -15.04 3.13 -8.73
CA PRO A 16 -14.73 4.27 -7.89
C PRO A 16 -13.71 5.23 -8.53
N LEU A 17 -12.67 4.69 -9.16
CA LEU A 17 -11.64 5.49 -9.83
C LEU A 17 -12.20 6.20 -11.06
N ASP A 18 -13.05 5.56 -11.85
CA ASP A 18 -13.68 6.17 -13.03
C ASP A 18 -14.58 7.37 -12.64
N ARG A 19 -15.20 7.34 -11.45
CA ARG A 19 -15.95 8.50 -10.91
C ARG A 19 -15.01 9.65 -10.50
N ILE A 20 -13.87 9.33 -9.89
CA ILE A 20 -12.87 10.35 -9.52
C ILE A 20 -12.29 11.01 -10.77
N VAL A 21 -11.90 10.23 -11.79
CA VAL A 21 -11.36 10.76 -13.06
C VAL A 21 -12.36 11.68 -13.76
N ARG A 22 -13.65 11.34 -13.75
CA ARG A 22 -14.71 12.18 -14.33
C ARG A 22 -14.85 13.51 -13.58
N CYS A 23 -14.88 13.47 -12.26
CA CYS A 23 -14.92 14.67 -11.43
C CYS A 23 -13.69 15.57 -11.66
N LEU A 24 -12.50 14.98 -11.80
CA LEU A 24 -11.28 15.73 -12.11
C LEU A 24 -11.32 16.36 -13.51
N ALA A 25 -11.90 15.66 -14.49
CA ALA A 25 -12.09 16.20 -15.84
C ALA A 25 -13.06 17.40 -15.85
N GLU A 26 -14.11 17.38 -15.02
CA GLU A 26 -15.02 18.53 -14.83
C GLU A 26 -14.27 19.75 -14.27
N GLN A 27 -13.28 19.50 -13.40
CA GLN A 27 -12.36 20.52 -12.86
C GLN A 27 -11.22 20.91 -13.82
N LYS A 28 -11.27 20.49 -15.09
CA LYS A 28 -10.29 20.80 -16.15
C LYS A 28 -8.91 20.15 -16.00
N TYR A 29 -8.78 19.11 -15.17
CA TYR A 29 -7.57 18.29 -15.19
C TYR A 29 -7.57 17.35 -16.41
N SER A 30 -6.43 17.25 -17.09
CA SER A 30 -6.23 16.29 -18.19
C SER A 30 -5.62 15.00 -17.63
N LEU A 31 -6.47 14.00 -17.42
CA LEU A 31 -6.10 12.69 -16.89
C LEU A 31 -6.58 11.60 -17.83
N THR A 32 -5.75 10.59 -18.07
CA THR A 32 -6.14 9.39 -18.81
C THR A 32 -6.02 8.20 -17.89
N ARG A 33 -6.98 7.27 -17.92
CA ARG A 33 -6.91 6.06 -17.08
C ARG A 33 -5.69 5.23 -17.48
N ASN A 34 -4.87 4.87 -16.49
CA ASN A 34 -3.73 3.97 -16.67
C ASN A 34 -3.47 3.22 -15.36
N THR A 35 -3.70 1.91 -15.34
CA THR A 35 -3.47 1.06 -14.15
C THR A 35 -1.99 0.94 -13.75
N GLN A 36 -1.06 1.37 -14.61
CA GLN A 36 0.38 1.46 -14.34
C GLN A 36 0.83 2.89 -14.00
N GLY A 37 -0.07 3.88 -14.15
CA GLY A 37 0.17 5.28 -13.83
C GLY A 37 0.01 5.60 -12.34
N ILE A 38 0.33 6.82 -11.96
CA ILE A 38 0.26 7.27 -10.56
C ILE A 38 -1.20 7.31 -10.13
N ALA A 39 -1.52 6.63 -9.03
CA ALA A 39 -2.90 6.50 -8.53
C ALA A 39 -3.91 5.99 -9.59
N GLY A 40 -3.45 5.24 -10.59
CA GLY A 40 -4.30 4.63 -11.62
C GLY A 40 -4.61 5.54 -12.83
N PHE A 41 -3.87 6.63 -13.02
CA PHE A 41 -3.99 7.51 -14.18
C PHE A 41 -2.65 8.08 -14.65
N ASP A 42 -2.61 8.44 -15.92
CA ASP A 42 -1.58 9.30 -16.52
C ASP A 42 -2.00 10.76 -16.43
N THR A 43 -1.03 11.63 -16.17
CA THR A 43 -1.22 13.07 -16.11
C THR A 43 -0.08 13.77 -16.82
N THR A 44 -0.37 14.92 -17.43
CA THR A 44 0.67 15.80 -18.02
C THR A 44 1.33 16.69 -16.96
N ILE A 45 0.92 16.59 -15.69
CA ILE A 45 1.50 17.38 -14.60
C ILE A 45 2.93 16.87 -14.33
N ARG A 46 3.86 17.83 -14.31
CA ARG A 46 5.23 17.55 -13.85
C ARG A 46 5.21 17.35 -12.34
N PHE A 47 5.60 16.16 -11.92
CA PHE A 47 5.80 15.82 -10.52
C PHE A 47 7.01 16.54 -9.95
N GLY A 48 6.97 16.73 -8.64
CA GLY A 48 8.09 17.24 -7.86
C GLY A 48 9.32 16.35 -7.92
N ASP A 49 10.39 16.85 -7.35
CA ASP A 49 11.68 16.16 -7.28
C ASP A 49 11.99 15.78 -5.83
N PHE A 50 12.84 14.77 -5.67
CA PHE A 50 13.43 14.48 -4.37
C PHE A 50 14.52 15.51 -4.08
N GLU A 51 14.45 16.09 -2.88
CA GLU A 51 15.52 16.89 -2.31
C GLU A 51 16.78 16.03 -2.31
N ARG A 52 17.77 16.38 -3.12
CA ARG A 52 19.05 15.66 -3.12
C ARG A 52 19.77 16.06 -1.84
N PRO A 53 20.01 15.12 -0.91
CA PRO A 53 20.80 15.48 0.25
C PRO A 53 22.19 15.89 -0.25
N ALA A 54 22.68 17.02 0.25
CA ALA A 54 24.12 17.19 0.35
C ALA A 54 24.64 15.95 1.08
N GLN A 55 25.68 15.27 0.59
CA GLN A 55 26.23 14.10 1.26
C GLN A 55 26.43 14.42 2.75
N GLU A 56 25.65 13.77 3.61
CA GLU A 56 25.64 14.03 5.04
C GLU A 56 25.62 12.73 5.84
N PRO A 57 26.19 12.75 7.06
CA PRO A 57 27.00 11.67 7.60
C PRO A 57 26.20 10.38 7.86
N HIS A 58 26.86 9.26 7.61
CA HIS A 58 26.38 7.91 7.87
C HIS A 58 25.87 7.78 9.31
N ILE A 59 24.55 7.79 9.52
CA ILE A 59 23.98 7.39 10.82
C ILE A 59 24.28 5.90 10.96
N ILE A 60 25.14 5.54 11.89
CA ILE A 60 25.53 4.15 12.08
C ILE A 60 24.39 3.41 12.81
N ILE A 61 23.75 2.45 12.13
CA ILE A 61 22.76 1.56 12.75
C ILE A 61 23.42 0.21 13.04
N ARG A 62 23.14 -0.36 14.20
CA ARG A 62 23.61 -1.68 14.60
C ARG A 62 22.65 -2.74 14.05
N ILE A 63 23.12 -3.59 13.14
CA ILE A 63 22.43 -4.81 12.72
C ILE A 63 23.31 -5.98 13.17
N GLY A 64 22.96 -6.62 14.30
CA GLY A 64 23.82 -7.63 14.91
C GLY A 64 25.09 -7.04 15.55
N MET A 65 26.28 -7.43 15.07
CA MET A 65 27.58 -6.86 15.47
C MET A 65 28.15 -5.88 14.44
N GLU A 66 27.47 -5.66 13.32
CA GLU A 66 27.94 -4.78 12.25
C GLU A 66 27.23 -3.43 12.27
N TYR A 67 27.98 -2.40 11.89
CA TYR A 67 27.57 -1.01 11.83
C TYR A 67 27.43 -0.62 10.36
N VAL A 68 26.20 -0.39 9.91
CA VAL A 68 25.91 0.03 8.54
C VAL A 68 25.42 1.47 8.52
N ALA A 69 25.80 2.20 7.47
CA ALA A 69 25.31 3.54 7.24
C ALA A 69 23.81 3.54 6.93
N ALA A 70 23.01 4.27 7.71
CA ALA A 70 21.65 4.60 7.35
C ALA A 70 21.65 5.63 6.23
N ILE A 71 20.94 5.33 5.16
CA ILE A 71 20.59 6.31 4.13
C ILE A 71 19.32 6.99 4.63
N LYS A 72 19.40 8.28 4.96
CA LYS A 72 18.18 9.06 5.26
C LYS A 72 17.29 9.06 4.02
N PRO A 73 15.97 8.84 4.17
CA PRO A 73 15.06 9.01 3.04
C PRO A 73 15.10 10.45 2.57
N ASN A 74 15.29 10.65 1.26
CA ASN A 74 15.25 11.96 0.64
C ASN A 74 13.84 12.55 0.79
N ARG A 75 13.76 13.81 1.20
CA ARG A 75 12.47 14.49 1.28
C ARG A 75 11.93 14.70 -0.13
N TYR A 76 10.67 14.35 -0.36
CA TYR A 76 10.00 14.68 -1.60
C TYR A 76 9.47 16.11 -1.55
N ILE A 77 9.70 16.90 -2.61
CA ILE A 77 9.20 18.27 -2.73
C ILE A 77 8.18 18.30 -3.88
N PRO A 78 6.87 18.23 -3.59
CA PRO A 78 5.85 18.26 -4.64
C PRO A 78 5.82 19.61 -5.33
N THR A 79 5.40 19.63 -6.60
CA THR A 79 5.09 20.91 -7.25
C THR A 79 3.76 21.47 -6.73
N THR A 80 3.49 22.76 -6.98
CA THR A 80 2.19 23.38 -6.68
C THR A 80 1.06 22.65 -7.41
N LYS A 81 1.24 22.36 -8.71
CA LYS A 81 0.24 21.67 -9.53
C LYS A 81 -0.04 20.24 -9.06
N GLU A 82 0.98 19.55 -8.59
CA GLU A 82 0.82 18.23 -8.00
C GLU A 82 0.03 18.29 -6.70
N SER A 83 0.34 19.25 -5.84
CA SER A 83 -0.38 19.47 -4.59
C SER A 83 -1.86 19.82 -4.83
N GLU A 84 -2.13 20.65 -5.84
CA GLU A 84 -3.48 21.00 -6.29
C GLU A 84 -4.23 19.77 -6.83
N LEU A 85 -3.60 18.97 -7.70
CA LEU A 85 -4.17 17.73 -8.21
C LEU A 85 -4.47 16.74 -7.07
N ALA A 86 -3.55 16.60 -6.11
CA ALA A 86 -3.74 15.70 -4.96
C ALA A 86 -4.92 16.15 -4.09
N ALA A 87 -5.06 17.45 -3.83
CA ALA A 87 -6.20 18.01 -3.11
C ALA A 87 -7.52 17.76 -3.86
N ALA A 88 -7.54 18.05 -5.17
CA ALA A 88 -8.71 17.83 -6.02
C ALA A 88 -9.09 16.35 -6.11
N TYR A 89 -8.10 15.44 -6.17
CA TYR A 89 -8.33 14.00 -6.17
C TYR A 89 -9.03 13.54 -4.88
N VAL A 90 -8.56 14.03 -3.72
CA VAL A 90 -9.18 13.74 -2.43
C VAL A 90 -10.60 14.31 -2.34
N GLU A 91 -10.81 15.53 -2.81
CA GLU A 91 -12.12 16.16 -2.84
C GLU A 91 -13.10 15.39 -3.73
N CYS A 92 -12.70 15.06 -4.96
CA CYS A 92 -13.47 14.22 -5.87
C CYS A 92 -13.75 12.83 -5.29
N GLY A 93 -12.77 12.22 -4.61
CA GLY A 93 -12.95 10.95 -3.92
C GLY A 93 -14.02 11.01 -2.82
N LYS A 94 -14.10 12.13 -2.09
CA LYS A 94 -15.12 12.35 -1.06
C LYS A 94 -16.48 12.66 -1.68
N SER A 95 -16.56 13.59 -2.61
CA SER A 95 -17.83 14.05 -3.20
C SER A 95 -18.55 12.96 -3.99
N THR A 96 -17.80 12.08 -4.66
CA THR A 96 -18.35 10.96 -5.44
C THR A 96 -18.58 9.69 -4.60
N GLY A 97 -18.25 9.71 -3.31
CA GLY A 97 -18.30 8.54 -2.42
C GLY A 97 -17.27 7.44 -2.74
N ALA A 98 -16.46 7.61 -3.79
CA ALA A 98 -15.48 6.63 -4.25
C ALA A 98 -14.45 6.27 -3.17
N ALA A 99 -14.02 7.23 -2.36
CA ALA A 99 -13.06 6.98 -1.28
C ALA A 99 -13.64 6.02 -0.22
N THR A 100 -14.89 6.23 0.19
CA THR A 100 -15.57 5.39 1.19
C THR A 100 -15.82 3.98 0.66
N GLU A 101 -16.21 3.87 -0.61
CA GLU A 101 -16.45 2.59 -1.26
C GLU A 101 -15.15 1.79 -1.37
N TYR A 102 -14.07 2.42 -1.84
CA TYR A 102 -12.75 1.80 -1.95
C TYR A 102 -12.22 1.33 -0.59
N LEU A 103 -12.32 2.16 0.46
CA LEU A 103 -11.89 1.77 1.81
C LEU A 103 -12.73 0.62 2.37
N THR A 104 -14.03 0.63 2.14
CA THR A 104 -14.92 -0.48 2.53
C THR A 104 -14.54 -1.77 1.82
N ALA A 105 -14.26 -1.69 0.52
CA ALA A 105 -13.86 -2.82 -0.29
C ALA A 105 -12.53 -3.43 0.17
N ILE A 106 -11.50 -2.60 0.40
CA ILE A 106 -10.22 -3.07 0.95
C ILE A 106 -10.39 -3.75 2.30
N ARG A 107 -11.17 -3.16 3.22
CA ARG A 107 -11.39 -3.75 4.55
C ARG A 107 -12.03 -5.13 4.45
N ARG A 108 -12.99 -5.32 3.53
CA ARG A 108 -13.62 -6.63 3.29
C ARG A 108 -12.59 -7.66 2.80
N GLU A 109 -11.72 -7.30 1.87
CA GLU A 109 -10.67 -8.21 1.39
C GLU A 109 -9.62 -8.51 2.46
N GLN A 110 -9.19 -7.51 3.22
CA GLN A 110 -8.31 -7.71 4.38
C GLN A 110 -8.92 -8.67 5.38
N GLN A 111 -10.21 -8.53 5.69
CA GLN A 111 -10.91 -9.43 6.61
C GLN A 111 -10.94 -10.87 6.08
N LYS A 112 -11.25 -11.09 4.80
CA LYS A 112 -11.22 -12.44 4.19
C LYS A 112 -9.85 -13.10 4.32
N ILE A 113 -8.79 -12.31 4.20
CA ILE A 113 -7.41 -12.81 4.33
C ILE A 113 -7.12 -13.18 5.79
N VAL A 114 -7.49 -12.32 6.73
CA VAL A 114 -7.39 -12.61 8.17
C VAL A 114 -8.15 -13.88 8.52
N ASP A 115 -9.39 -14.04 8.05
CA ASP A 115 -10.22 -15.21 8.32
C ASP A 115 -9.59 -16.49 7.75
N ARG A 116 -9.05 -16.42 6.51
CA ARG A 116 -8.34 -17.53 5.88
C ARG A 116 -7.12 -17.96 6.70
N TYR A 117 -6.30 -17.02 7.14
CA TYR A 117 -5.12 -17.33 7.94
C TYR A 117 -5.47 -17.84 9.34
N ASN A 118 -6.51 -17.28 9.97
CA ASN A 118 -7.00 -17.77 11.24
C ASN A 118 -7.46 -19.24 11.13
N ALA A 119 -8.20 -19.58 10.08
CA ALA A 119 -8.61 -20.98 9.84
C ALA A 119 -7.41 -21.92 9.67
N GLN A 120 -6.38 -21.50 8.92
CA GLN A 120 -5.14 -22.28 8.76
C GLN A 120 -4.39 -22.44 10.09
N LEU A 121 -4.31 -21.38 10.90
CA LEU A 121 -3.68 -21.45 12.21
C LEU A 121 -4.44 -22.38 13.16
N THR A 122 -5.77 -22.35 13.14
CA THR A 122 -6.61 -23.28 13.92
C THR A 122 -6.36 -24.74 13.52
N GLU A 123 -6.16 -25.04 12.23
CA GLU A 123 -5.80 -26.38 11.77
C GLU A 123 -4.38 -26.80 12.17
N LEU A 124 -3.42 -25.88 12.08
CA LEU A 124 -1.99 -26.17 12.31
C LEU A 124 -1.64 -26.28 13.80
N THR A 125 -2.28 -25.51 14.67
CA THR A 125 -2.02 -25.49 16.12
C THR A 125 -2.02 -26.89 16.74
N PRO A 126 -3.05 -27.74 16.58
CA PRO A 126 -3.05 -29.07 17.19
C PRO A 126 -1.96 -29.98 16.62
N ARG A 127 -1.59 -29.84 15.34
CA ARG A 127 -0.48 -30.61 14.75
C ARG A 127 0.87 -30.21 15.34
N ILE A 128 1.08 -28.92 15.58
CA ILE A 128 2.28 -28.40 16.25
C ILE A 128 2.34 -28.90 17.69
N GLU A 129 1.24 -28.87 18.43
CA GLU A 129 1.17 -29.40 19.79
C GLU A 129 1.44 -30.91 19.86
N GLU A 130 0.95 -31.68 18.87
CA GLU A 130 1.22 -33.11 18.78
C GLU A 130 2.70 -33.39 18.50
N LEU A 131 3.32 -32.63 17.59
CA LEU A 131 4.75 -32.72 17.31
C LEU A 131 5.60 -32.34 18.53
N ALA A 132 5.23 -31.30 19.27
CA ALA A 132 5.90 -30.90 20.50
C ALA A 132 5.87 -32.03 21.54
N LYS A 133 4.69 -32.63 21.78
CA LYS A 133 4.53 -33.79 22.68
C LYS A 133 5.34 -35.02 22.24
N LYS A 134 5.43 -35.29 20.94
CA LYS A 134 6.26 -36.38 20.41
C LYS A 134 7.74 -36.11 20.63
N THR A 135 8.17 -34.85 20.53
CA THR A 135 9.58 -34.47 20.70
C THR A 135 9.99 -34.51 22.17
N GLU A 136 9.13 -34.07 23.11
CA GLU A 136 9.37 -34.23 24.56
C GLU A 136 9.58 -35.70 24.96
N LYS A 137 8.82 -36.62 24.36
CA LYS A 137 9.00 -38.07 24.60
C LYS A 137 10.33 -38.63 24.09
N ILE A 138 10.99 -37.96 23.14
CA ILE A 138 12.26 -38.41 22.54
C ILE A 138 13.45 -37.76 23.26
N VAL A 139 13.31 -36.52 23.75
CA VAL A 139 14.41 -35.77 24.40
C VAL A 139 14.45 -35.95 25.92
N GLY A 140 13.32 -36.28 26.55
CA GLY A 140 13.20 -36.51 28.00
C GLY A 140 13.17 -37.98 28.42
N GLY A 141 13.52 -38.91 27.52
CA GLY A 141 13.63 -40.35 27.78
C GLY A 141 15.07 -40.81 27.93
#